data_AF-A0A2K3KIB9-F1
#
_entry.id   AF-A0A2K3KIB9-F1
#
_cell.length_a   1.000
_cell.length_b   1.000
_cell.length_c   1.000
_cell.angle_alpha   90.00
_cell.angle_beta   90.00
_cell.angle_gamma   90.00
#
_symmetry.space_group_name_H-M   'P 1'
#
loop_
_entity.id
_entity.type
_entity.pdbx_description
1 polymer ?
#
loop_
_entity_poly.entity_id
_entity_poly.type
_entity_poly.pdbx_seq_one_letter_code
_entity_poly.pdbx_strand_id
1 'polypeptide(L)'
;RKRLVSSSTSEPSSSSNPQQTTQPNNPQQQQQSPDPPIAPPKWGFLLKLSLFSIPYFYLIYFHFSIDSELRRSIIINAGLSLAGFFVTVRMIPVASRYVLKRNLFGYDINKKGTLQGNVKV
;
A
#
# COMPACT_ATOMS: atom_id res chain seq x y z
N ARG A 1 12.09 -66.00 -12.33
CA ARG A 1 12.78 -65.61 -13.60
C ARG A 1 14.10 -64.94 -13.25
N LYS A 2 15.19 -65.33 -13.93
CA LYS A 2 16.61 -64.96 -13.72
C LYS A 2 16.93 -63.46 -13.95
N ARG A 3 17.82 -62.90 -13.11
CA ARG A 3 19.15 -62.30 -13.42
C ARG A 3 19.76 -61.75 -12.10
N LEU A 4 20.81 -62.36 -11.53
CA LEU A 4 22.26 -62.09 -11.72
C LEU A 4 22.63 -60.59 -11.72
N VAL A 5 23.17 -60.06 -10.62
CA VAL A 5 24.61 -59.95 -10.24
C VAL A 5 25.27 -58.71 -10.87
N SER A 6 25.65 -57.73 -10.04
CA SER A 6 27.07 -57.44 -9.82
C SER A 6 27.33 -56.63 -8.55
N SER A 7 28.24 -57.17 -7.76
CA SER A 7 28.81 -56.70 -6.51
C SER A 7 30.20 -56.08 -6.74
N SER A 8 30.56 -55.08 -5.94
CA SER A 8 31.89 -54.83 -5.30
C SER A 8 32.02 -53.31 -5.08
N THR A 9 32.05 -52.72 -3.87
CA THR A 9 32.73 -52.98 -2.58
C THR A 9 33.94 -52.06 -2.39
N SER A 10 33.93 -51.43 -1.20
CA SER A 10 35.00 -50.85 -0.36
C SER A 10 35.51 -49.40 -0.54
N GLU A 11 35.19 -48.62 0.49
CA GLU A 11 35.70 -47.33 1.04
C GLU A 11 37.20 -47.38 1.44
N PRO A 12 37.84 -46.43 2.20
CA PRO A 12 37.43 -45.13 2.80
C PRO A 12 38.45 -43.98 2.52
N SER A 13 38.27 -42.69 2.88
CA SER A 13 38.54 -42.13 4.22
C SER A 13 38.50 -40.59 4.20
N SER A 14 37.96 -40.01 5.28
CA SER A 14 38.34 -38.73 5.96
C SER A 14 38.37 -37.43 5.14
N SER A 15 37.79 -36.29 5.50
CA SER A 15 37.42 -35.66 6.79
C SER A 15 37.00 -34.22 6.38
N SER A 16 36.11 -33.43 6.97
CA SER A 16 35.58 -33.33 8.33
C SER A 16 34.39 -32.36 8.26
N ASN A 17 33.34 -32.64 9.02
CA ASN A 17 32.35 -31.66 9.41
C ASN A 17 32.18 -31.82 10.93
N PRO A 18 32.05 -30.73 11.69
CA PRO A 18 31.13 -30.78 12.82
C PRO A 18 29.99 -29.78 12.66
N GLN A 19 28.82 -30.36 12.86
CA GLN A 19 27.49 -29.80 12.97
C GLN A 19 27.31 -28.62 13.95
N GLN A 20 26.19 -27.93 13.70
CA GLN A 20 25.25 -27.29 14.64
C GLN A 20 25.55 -25.89 15.18
N THR A 21 24.67 -24.96 14.81
CA THR A 21 23.58 -24.63 15.75
C THR A 21 22.31 -24.20 15.03
N THR A 22 21.26 -25.01 15.16
CA THR A 22 19.87 -24.61 15.03
C THR A 22 19.59 -23.54 16.08
N GLN A 23 19.12 -22.36 15.70
CA GLN A 23 18.43 -21.46 16.63
C GLN A 23 16.97 -21.27 16.19
N PRO A 24 16.01 -21.51 17.11
CA PRO A 24 14.58 -21.34 16.87
C PRO A 24 14.14 -19.90 17.18
N ASN A 25 13.06 -19.48 16.50
CA ASN A 25 12.06 -18.53 16.98
C ASN A 25 12.47 -17.05 17.21
N ASN A 26 12.13 -16.18 16.24
CA ASN A 26 11.17 -15.08 16.45
C ASN A 26 11.06 -14.21 15.17
N PRO A 27 9.91 -14.18 14.46
CA PRO A 27 9.58 -13.08 13.57
C PRO A 27 9.00 -11.91 14.39
N GLN A 28 9.78 -11.36 15.30
CA GLN A 28 9.48 -10.08 15.95
C GLN A 28 10.77 -9.27 16.06
N GLN A 29 10.66 -7.98 15.72
CA GLN A 29 11.69 -6.94 15.83
C GLN A 29 12.57 -6.75 14.58
N GLN A 30 11.98 -6.24 13.50
CA GLN A 30 12.62 -5.12 12.81
C GLN A 30 11.83 -3.86 13.20
N GLN A 31 12.56 -2.91 13.78
CA GLN A 31 12.07 -1.71 14.46
C GLN A 31 10.79 -1.13 13.84
N GLN A 32 9.75 -1.03 14.67
CA GLN A 32 8.74 0.00 14.52
C GLN A 32 9.44 1.36 14.65
N SER A 33 9.83 1.95 13.53
CA SER A 33 10.02 3.40 13.46
C SER A 33 8.68 4.07 13.80
N PRO A 34 8.68 5.22 14.50
CA PRO A 34 7.45 5.96 14.83
C PRO A 34 6.82 6.63 13.60
N ASP A 35 7.37 6.38 12.40
CA ASP A 35 6.89 7.00 11.18
C ASP A 35 5.50 6.45 10.82
N PRO A 36 4.55 7.35 10.51
CA PRO A 36 3.21 6.93 10.14
C PRO A 36 3.30 5.99 8.92
N PRO A 37 2.58 4.86 8.91
CA PRO A 37 2.63 3.88 7.82
C PRO A 37 2.17 4.44 6.46
N ILE A 38 1.59 5.65 6.46
CA ILE A 38 1.08 6.32 5.28
C ILE A 38 1.58 7.77 5.29
N ALA A 39 2.14 8.20 4.15
CA ALA A 39 2.56 9.58 3.95
C ALA A 39 1.36 10.54 4.08
N PRO A 40 1.54 11.72 4.69
CA PRO A 40 0.45 12.67 4.86
C PRO A 40 -0.06 13.18 3.50
N PRO A 41 -1.36 13.53 3.41
CA PRO A 41 -1.92 14.08 2.19
C PRO A 41 -1.22 15.39 1.78
N LYS A 42 -0.94 15.54 0.48
CA LYS A 42 -0.26 16.72 -0.09
C LYS A 42 -1.24 17.89 -0.23
N TRP A 43 -1.62 18.52 0.88
CA TRP A 43 -2.59 19.62 0.91
C TRP A 43 -2.26 20.77 -0.05
N GLY A 44 -0.99 21.16 -0.16
CA GLY A 44 -0.57 22.21 -1.09
C GLY A 44 -0.84 21.87 -2.57
N PHE A 45 -0.77 20.59 -2.94
CA PHE A 45 -1.14 20.15 -4.29
C PHE A 45 -2.66 20.20 -4.49
N LEU A 46 -3.43 19.77 -3.49
CA LEU A 46 -4.90 19.81 -3.54
C LEU A 46 -5.44 21.23 -3.65
N LEU A 47 -4.84 22.19 -2.93
CA LEU A 47 -5.20 23.61 -3.03
C LEU A 47 -4.93 24.17 -4.43
N LYS A 48 -3.79 23.83 -5.03
CA LYS A 48 -3.49 24.21 -6.42
C LYS A 48 -4.47 23.58 -7.41
N LEU A 49 -4.86 22.32 -7.20
CA LEU A 49 -5.83 21.64 -8.04
C LEU A 49 -7.22 22.29 -7.93
N SER A 50 -7.62 22.74 -6.74
CA SER A 50 -8.89 23.45 -6.51
C SER A 50 -9.01 24.74 -7.32
N LEU A 51 -7.89 25.35 -7.73
CA LEU A 51 -7.89 26.57 -8.55
C LEU A 51 -8.48 26.32 -9.95
N PHE A 52 -8.42 25.08 -10.46
CA PHE A 52 -9.06 24.71 -11.73
C PHE A 52 -10.59 24.77 -11.68
N SER A 53 -11.20 24.80 -10.49
CA SER A 53 -12.65 24.90 -10.35
C SER A 53 -13.18 26.33 -10.57
N ILE A 54 -12.33 27.35 -10.57
CA ILE A 54 -12.71 28.76 -10.73
C ILE A 54 -13.48 29.01 -12.05
N PRO A 55 -12.99 28.64 -13.25
CA PRO A 55 -13.74 28.85 -14.48
C PRO A 55 -15.08 28.10 -14.49
N TYR A 56 -15.15 26.92 -13.88
CA TYR A 56 -16.40 26.15 -13.77
C TYR A 56 -17.47 26.89 -12.97
N PHE A 57 -17.11 27.44 -11.80
CA PHE A 57 -18.04 28.24 -11.01
C PHE A 57 -18.41 29.56 -11.70
N TYR A 58 -17.45 30.21 -12.38
CA TYR A 58 -17.75 31.41 -13.17
C TYR A 58 -18.85 31.14 -14.22
N LEU A 59 -18.73 30.05 -14.98
CA LEU A 59 -19.70 29.69 -16.00
C LEU A 59 -21.10 29.44 -15.42
N ILE A 60 -21.17 28.74 -14.28
CA ILE A 60 -22.43 28.39 -13.62
C ILE A 60 -23.16 29.60 -13.03
N TYR A 61 -22.42 30.58 -12.49
CA TYR A 61 -23.03 31.69 -11.77
C TYR A 61 -23.18 32.97 -12.59
N PHE A 62 -22.29 33.23 -13.54
CA PHE A 62 -22.19 34.53 -14.21
C PHE A 62 -22.36 34.48 -15.72
N HIS A 63 -22.00 33.38 -16.38
CA HIS A 63 -22.07 33.31 -17.85
C HIS A 63 -23.38 32.68 -18.35
N PHE A 64 -23.81 31.58 -17.74
CA PHE A 64 -25.02 30.88 -18.15
C PHE A 64 -26.19 31.18 -17.23
N SER A 65 -27.34 31.48 -17.82
CA SER A 65 -28.62 31.59 -17.13
C SER A 65 -29.18 30.20 -16.79
N ILE A 66 -28.54 29.52 -15.84
CA ILE A 66 -28.98 28.21 -15.36
C ILE A 66 -30.15 28.39 -14.40
N ASP A 67 -31.17 27.52 -14.52
CA ASP A 67 -32.28 27.47 -13.57
C ASP A 67 -31.74 27.31 -12.14
N SER A 68 -32.32 28.07 -11.21
CA SER A 68 -31.99 28.05 -9.79
C SER A 68 -32.05 26.65 -9.17
N GLU A 69 -33.02 25.81 -9.56
CA GLU A 69 -33.11 24.44 -9.04
C GLU A 69 -31.99 23.54 -9.57
N LEU A 70 -31.70 23.65 -10.87
CA LEU A 70 -30.61 22.91 -11.51
C LEU A 70 -29.23 23.35 -10.98
N ARG A 71 -29.03 24.65 -10.80
CA ARG A 71 -27.82 25.19 -10.17
C ARG A 71 -27.66 24.65 -8.75
N ARG A 72 -28.74 24.62 -7.97
CA ARG A 72 -28.70 24.09 -6.59
C ARG A 72 -28.31 22.62 -6.57
N SER A 73 -28.85 21.78 -7.46
CA SER A 73 -28.51 20.36 -7.50
C SER A 73 -27.05 20.12 -7.91
N ILE A 74 -26.53 20.89 -8.87
CA ILE A 74 -25.11 20.86 -9.27
C ILE A 74 -24.21 21.19 -8.07
N ILE A 75 -24.52 22.27 -7.35
CA ILE A 75 -23.71 22.74 -6.22
C ILE A 75 -23.77 21.77 -5.04
N ILE A 76 -24.95 21.20 -4.75
CA ILE A 76 -25.09 20.17 -3.70
C ILE A 76 -24.28 18.93 -4.06
N ASN A 77 -24.35 18.47 -5.31
CA ASN A 77 -23.57 17.31 -5.76
C ASN A 77 -22.06 17.58 -5.62
N ALA A 78 -21.59 18.71 -6.15
CA ALA A 78 -20.18 19.10 -6.06
C ALA A 78 -19.71 19.22 -4.61
N GLY A 79 -20.51 19.86 -3.74
CA GLY A 79 -20.23 20.00 -2.32
C GLY A 79 -20.20 18.66 -1.59
N LEU A 80 -21.14 17.75 -1.89
CA LEU A 80 -21.19 16.41 -1.31
C LEU A 80 -20.00 15.55 -1.76
N SER A 81 -19.63 15.60 -3.04
CA SER A 81 -18.44 14.91 -3.55
C SER A 81 -17.16 15.44 -2.92
N LEU A 82 -17.05 16.77 -2.73
CA LEU A 82 -15.89 17.38 -2.08
C LEU A 82 -15.80 16.99 -0.59
N ALA A 83 -16.93 16.98 0.11
CA ALA A 83 -17.00 16.50 1.49
C ALA A 83 -16.59 15.03 1.59
N GLY A 84 -17.13 14.18 0.69
CA GLY A 84 -16.78 12.77 0.59
C GLY A 84 -15.29 12.56 0.36
N PHE A 85 -14.66 13.33 -0.53
CA PHE A 85 -13.22 13.29 -0.77
C PHE A 85 -12.41 13.54 0.52
N PHE A 86 -12.74 14.58 1.29
CA PHE A 86 -12.02 14.86 2.55
C PHE A 86 -12.24 13.77 3.59
N VAL A 87 -13.46 13.25 3.71
CA VAL A 87 -13.77 12.11 4.58
C VAL A 87 -12.92 10.91 4.20
N THR A 88 -12.83 10.56 2.91
CA THR A 88 -12.00 9.45 2.42
C THR A 88 -10.53 9.67 2.73
N VAL A 89 -9.98 10.85 2.44
CA VAL A 89 -8.56 11.17 2.75
C VAL A 89 -8.28 11.02 4.24
N ARG A 90 -9.21 11.44 5.10
CA ARG A 90 -9.07 11.28 6.55
C ARG A 90 -9.23 9.84 7.02
N MET A 91 -10.04 9.05 6.31
CA MET A 91 -10.32 7.65 6.62
C MET A 91 -9.15 6.72 6.26
N ILE A 92 -8.40 7.00 5.18
CA ILE A 92 -7.24 6.18 4.74
C ILE A 92 -6.29 5.80 5.90
N PRO A 93 -5.76 6.73 6.72
CA PRO A 93 -4.85 6.38 7.82
C PRO A 93 -5.52 5.61 8.97
N VAL A 94 -6.85 5.68 9.09
CA VAL A 94 -7.62 4.91 10.09
C VAL A 94 -7.83 3.48 9.58
N ALA A 95 -8.27 3.34 8.34
CA ALA A 95 -8.52 2.07 7.69
C ALA A 95 -7.23 1.25 7.48
N SER A 96 -6.11 1.91 7.20
CA SER A 96 -4.81 1.27 6.97
C SER A 96 -4.38 0.36 8.12
N ARG A 97 -4.59 0.81 9.37
CA ARG A 97 -4.28 0.02 10.57
C ARG A 97 -5.06 -1.29 10.60
N TYR A 98 -6.32 -1.25 10.18
CA TYR A 98 -7.19 -2.41 10.19
C TYR A 98 -6.86 -3.40 9.08
N VAL A 99 -6.59 -2.92 7.86
CA VAL A 99 -6.20 -3.78 6.73
C VAL A 99 -4.83 -4.44 6.97
N LEU A 100 -3.87 -3.71 7.53
CA LEU A 100 -2.58 -4.25 7.96
C LEU A 100 -2.73 -5.35 9.01
N LYS A 101 -3.59 -5.15 10.03
CA LYS A 101 -3.85 -6.15 11.10
C LYS A 101 -4.45 -7.44 10.54
N ARG A 102 -5.27 -7.33 9.50
CA ARG A 102 -5.91 -8.48 8.84
C ARG A 102 -5.05 -9.10 7.72
N ASN A 103 -3.78 -8.71 7.60
CA ASN A 103 -2.87 -9.15 6.54
C ASN A 103 -3.37 -8.83 5.10
N LEU A 104 -4.21 -7.81 4.93
CA LEU A 104 -4.55 -7.27 3.60
C LEU A 104 -3.57 -6.16 3.26
N PHE A 105 -2.34 -6.55 2.91
CA PHE A 105 -1.28 -5.65 2.49
C PHE A 105 -0.46 -6.26 1.36
N GLY A 106 0.18 -5.41 0.57
CA GLY A 106 1.12 -5.78 -0.48
C GLY A 106 2.49 -5.17 -0.23
N TYR A 107 3.49 -5.67 -0.96
CA TYR A 107 4.76 -4.98 -1.13
C TYR A 107 4.79 -4.33 -2.51
N ASP A 108 5.40 -3.15 -2.63
CA ASP A 108 5.64 -2.54 -3.93
C ASP A 108 6.71 -3.34 -4.69
N ILE A 109 6.26 -4.18 -5.62
CA ILE A 109 7.11 -5.04 -6.44
C ILE A 109 8.04 -4.27 -7.38
N ASN A 110 7.71 -3.02 -7.71
CA ASN A 110 8.56 -2.16 -8.53
C ASN A 110 9.72 -1.57 -7.71
N LYS A 111 9.71 -1.75 -6.38
CA LYS A 111 10.73 -1.25 -5.45
C LYS A 111 11.53 -2.38 -4.77
N LYS A 112 11.53 -3.59 -5.34
CA LYS A 112 12.29 -4.73 -4.83
C LYS A 112 13.77 -4.36 -4.63
N GLY A 113 14.34 -4.76 -3.50
CA GLY A 113 15.74 -4.46 -3.15
C GLY A 113 16.00 -3.08 -2.55
N THR A 114 14.98 -2.21 -2.47
CA THR A 114 15.08 -0.92 -1.78
C THR A 114 14.40 -0.98 -0.40
N LEU A 115 14.81 -0.12 0.53
CA LEU A 115 14.13 0.01 1.83
C LEU A 115 12.64 0.32 1.69
N GLN A 116 12.24 1.02 0.61
CA GLN A 116 10.84 1.33 0.30
C GLN A 116 10.05 0.09 -0.17
N GLY A 117 10.70 -0.90 -0.78
CA GLY A 117 10.05 -2.14 -1.23
C GLY A 117 9.64 -3.07 -0.08
N ASN A 118 10.19 -2.86 1.12
CA ASN A 118 9.83 -3.62 2.33
C ASN A 118 8.67 -2.96 3.11
N VAL A 119 8.16 -1.82 2.65
CA VAL A 119 7.02 -1.15 3.26
C VAL A 119 5.74 -1.92 2.89
N LYS A 120 4.94 -2.23 3.91
CA LYS A 120 3.61 -2.83 3.73
C LYS A 120 2.64 -1.73 3.33
N VAL A 121 2.16 -1.79 2.08
CA VAL A 121 1.17 -0.86 1.52
C VAL A 121 -0.23 -1.46 1.56
#